data_AF-A0A242N8U8-F1
#
_entry.id   AF-A0A242N8U8-F1
#
_cell.length_a   1.000
_cell.length_b   1.000
_cell.length_c   1.000
_cell.angle_alpha   90.00
_cell.angle_beta   90.00
_cell.angle_gamma   90.00
#
_symmetry.space_group_name_H-M   'P 1'
#
loop_
_entity.id
_entity.type
_entity.pdbx_description
1 polymer ?
#
loop_
_entity_poly.entity_id
_entity_poly.type
_entity_poly.pdbx_seq_one_letter_code
_entity_poly.pdbx_strand_id
1 'polypeptide(L)' 'MTPEQEKTFWEKFAAELANDDGSAAREHLQAGFPIYIRTDETPKNAVEKRFPDGRCQLVKWDLNGEHFLCHLPTTAP' A
#
# COMPACT_ATOMS: atom_id res chain seq x y z
N MET A 1 -5.66 -24.98 11.78
CA MET A 1 -6.40 -23.85 12.38
C MET A 1 -7.86 -24.25 12.40
N THR A 2 -8.55 -24.16 13.54
CA THR A 2 -10.00 -24.40 13.60
C THR A 2 -10.75 -23.16 13.09
N PRO A 3 -12.03 -23.29 12.70
CA PRO A 3 -12.85 -22.14 12.34
C PRO A 3 -12.91 -21.06 13.43
N GLU A 4 -12.93 -21.42 14.73
CA GLU A 4 -12.88 -20.42 15.81
C GLU A 4 -11.53 -19.71 15.86
N GLN A 5 -10.42 -20.44 15.69
CA GLN A 5 -9.09 -19.83 15.66
C GLN A 5 -8.92 -18.86 14.50
N GLU A 6 -9.44 -19.20 13.32
CA GLU A 6 -9.42 -18.32 12.15
C GLU A 6 -10.27 -17.06 12.38
N LYS A 7 -11.47 -17.20 12.94
CA LYS A 7 -12.32 -16.05 13.28
C LYS A 7 -11.61 -15.10 14.26
N THR A 8 -11.06 -15.64 15.36
CA THR A 8 -10.33 -14.84 16.35
C THR A 8 -9.10 -14.16 15.74
N PHE A 9 -8.41 -14.83 14.81
CA PHE A 9 -7.30 -14.21 14.09
C PHE A 9 -7.76 -13.00 13.28
N TRP A 10 -8.80 -13.14 12.46
CA TRP A 10 -9.30 -12.03 11.64
C TRP A 10 -9.84 -10.86 12.47
N GLU A 11 -10.50 -11.13 13.59
CA GLU A 11 -10.97 -10.08 14.52
C GLU A 11 -9.80 -9.27 15.09
N LYS A 12 -8.75 -9.95 15.57
CA LYS A 12 -7.55 -9.29 16.10
C LYS A 12 -6.78 -8.55 15.02
N PHE A 13 -6.55 -9.19 13.88
CA PHE A 13 -5.85 -8.61 12.74
C PHE A 13 -6.56 -7.35 12.23
N ALA A 14 -7.89 -7.38 12.11
CA ALA A 14 -8.66 -6.20 11.72
C ALA A 14 -8.56 -5.07 12.75
N ALA A 15 -8.57 -5.39 14.04
CA ALA A 15 -8.40 -4.39 15.10
C ALA A 15 -7.00 -3.77 15.09
N GLU A 16 -5.95 -4.57 14.90
CA GLU A 16 -4.57 -4.09 14.80
C GLU A 16 -4.38 -3.24 13.54
N LEU A 17 -4.87 -3.69 12.39
CA LEU A 17 -4.81 -2.95 11.13
C LEU A 17 -5.57 -1.61 11.21
N ALA A 18 -6.70 -1.57 11.93
CA ALA A 18 -7.44 -0.32 12.15
C ALA A 18 -6.69 0.70 13.03
N ASN A 19 -5.71 0.23 13.83
CA ASN A 19 -4.85 1.08 14.67
C ASN A 19 -3.45 1.26 14.07
N ASP A 20 -3.20 0.80 12.84
CA ASP A 20 -1.92 0.98 12.15
C ASP A 20 -1.70 2.47 11.86
N ASP A 21 -0.57 3.01 12.33
CA ASP A 21 -0.20 4.43 12.20
C ASP A 21 0.67 4.71 10.96
N GLY A 22 0.86 3.71 10.11
CA GLY A 22 1.70 3.75 8.93
C GLY A 22 3.20 3.93 9.20
N SER A 23 3.67 3.76 10.45
CA SER A 23 5.09 3.94 10.80
C SER A 23 6.02 3.05 9.98
N ALA A 24 5.69 1.75 9.86
CA ALA A 24 6.49 0.81 9.07
C ALA A 24 6.61 1.22 7.59
N ALA A 25 5.52 1.70 6.98
CA ALA A 25 5.54 2.19 5.59
C ALA A 25 6.40 3.47 5.47
N ARG A 26 6.29 4.39 6.43
CA ARG A 26 7.12 5.62 6.47
C ARG A 26 8.60 5.29 6.63
N GLU A 27 8.95 4.38 7.54
CA GLU A 27 10.33 3.93 7.74
C GLU A 27 10.90 3.26 6.48
N HIS A 28 10.11 2.41 5.80
CA HIS A 28 10.52 1.79 4.54
C HIS A 28 10.80 2.83 3.44
N LEU A 29 9.94 3.86 3.34
CA LEU A 29 10.12 4.97 2.41
C LEU A 29 11.37 5.79 2.74
N GLN A 30 11.58 6.10 4.02
CA GLN A 30 12.77 6.82 4.51
C GLN A 30 14.06 6.02 4.30
N ALA A 31 13.99 4.68 4.33
CA ALA A 31 15.11 3.79 4.03
C ALA A 31 15.46 3.73 2.52
N GLY A 32 14.74 4.45 1.66
CA GLY A 32 15.07 4.56 0.23
C GLY A 32 14.31 3.57 -0.66
N PHE A 33 13.27 2.91 -0.15
CA PHE A 33 12.47 1.96 -0.91
C PHE A 33 11.09 2.53 -1.29
N PRO A 34 10.57 2.23 -2.48
CA PRO A 34 9.23 2.66 -2.84
C PRO A 34 8.17 1.94 -2.00
N ILE A 35 7.08 2.63 -1.70
CA ILE A 35 5.90 2.06 -1.05
C ILE A 35 4.72 2.04 -2.01
N TYR A 36 3.77 1.15 -1.72
CA TYR A 36 2.54 0.98 -2.46
C TYR A 36 1.36 1.36 -1.59
N ILE A 37 0.54 2.30 -2.05
CA ILE A 37 -0.58 2.83 -1.31
C ILE A 37 -1.83 2.88 -2.18
N ARG A 38 -2.97 2.64 -1.55
CA ARG A 38 -4.28 2.86 -2.13
C ARG A 38 -4.99 3.93 -1.30
N THR A 39 -5.43 4.98 -1.97
CA THR A 39 -6.24 6.07 -1.43
C THR A 39 -7.68 5.93 -1.95
N ASP A 40 -8.60 6.74 -1.41
CA ASP A 40 -9.97 6.80 -1.93
C ASP A 40 -10.02 7.31 -3.38
N GLU A 41 -8.99 8.03 -3.82
CA GLU A 41 -8.85 8.56 -5.18
C GLU A 41 -8.20 7.55 -6.14
N THR A 42 -7.55 6.50 -5.62
CA THR A 42 -6.89 5.50 -6.45
C THR A 42 -7.92 4.70 -7.27
N PRO A 43 -7.81 4.68 -8.61
CA PRO A 43 -8.72 3.91 -9.46
C PRO A 43 -8.78 2.42 -9.10
N LYS A 44 -9.91 1.77 -9.41
CA LYS A 44 -10.04 0.32 -9.27
C LYS A 44 -8.97 -0.40 -10.10
N ASN A 45 -8.40 -1.46 -9.55
CA ASN A 45 -7.33 -2.27 -10.15
C ASN A 45 -6.02 -1.52 -10.39
N ALA A 46 -5.81 -0.40 -9.72
CA ALA A 46 -4.56 0.33 -9.71
C ALA A 46 -4.10 0.63 -8.28
N VAL A 47 -2.82 0.96 -8.14
CA VAL A 47 -2.17 1.30 -6.86
C VAL A 47 -1.19 2.44 -7.13
N GLU A 48 -1.05 3.35 -6.18
CA GLU A 48 -0.04 4.38 -6.22
C GLU A 48 1.30 3.80 -5.71
N LYS A 49 2.36 3.97 -6.49
CA LYS A 49 3.73 3.68 -6.08
C LYS A 49 4.44 4.99 -5.79
N ARG A 50 4.79 5.22 -4.51
CA ARG A 50 5.49 6.42 -4.04
C ARG A 50 6.95 6.12 -3.84
N PHE A 51 7.81 6.94 -4.44
CA PHE A 51 9.25 6.83 -4.35
C PHE A 51 9.80 7.78 -3.28
N PRO A 52 10.96 7.46 -2.69
CA PRO A 52 11.62 8.31 -1.70
C PRO A 52 11.98 9.72 -2.22
N ASP A 53 12.17 9.85 -3.53
CA ASP A 53 12.47 11.12 -4.20
C ASP A 53 11.20 11.97 -4.50
N GLY A 54 10.05 11.55 -3.98
CA GLY A 54 8.76 12.23 -4.16
C GLY A 54 8.04 11.87 -5.45
N ARG A 55 8.65 11.11 -6.37
CA ARG A 55 7.91 10.65 -7.57
C ARG A 55 6.74 9.75 -7.16
N CYS A 56 5.64 9.89 -7.87
CA CYS A 56 4.47 9.04 -7.71
C CYS A 56 4.07 8.47 -9.07
N GLN A 57 3.73 7.19 -9.09
CA GLN A 57 3.27 6.48 -10.29
C GLN A 57 1.99 5.73 -9.99
N LEU A 58 1.10 5.64 -10.98
CA LEU A 58 0.01 4.69 -10.95
C LEU A 58 0.46 3.40 -11.63
N VAL A 59 0.31 2.28 -10.93
CA VAL A 59 0.69 0.94 -11.42
C VAL A 59 -0.46 -0.05 -11.28
N LYS A 60 -0.40 -1.15 -12.02
CA LYS A 60 -1.31 -2.31 -11.86
C LYS A 60 -0.48 -3.61 -11.85
N TRP A 61 -1.09 -4.70 -11.39
CA TRP A 61 -0.49 -6.04 -11.51
C TRP A 61 -1.34 -6.96 -12.38
N ASP A 62 -0.64 -7.84 -13.09
CA ASP A 62 -1.18 -9.09 -13.59
C ASP A 62 -0.19 -10.24 -13.32
N LEU A 63 -0.44 -11.41 -13.92
CA LEU A 63 0.41 -12.60 -13.74
C LEU A 63 1.86 -12.40 -14.26
N ASN A 64 2.12 -11.36 -15.05
CA ASN A 64 3.44 -11.01 -15.56
C ASN A 64 4.16 -9.97 -14.67
N GLY A 65 3.51 -9.48 -13.62
CA GLY A 65 4.10 -8.55 -12.66
C GLY A 65 3.50 -7.14 -12.70
N GLU A 66 4.32 -6.17 -12.29
CA GLU A 66 3.95 -4.75 -12.20
C GLU A 66 3.97 -4.08 -13.58
N HIS A 67 2.92 -3.33 -13.90
CA HIS A 67 2.82 -2.52 -15.11
C HIS A 67 2.62 -1.05 -14.74
N PHE A 68 3.50 -0.19 -15.25
CA PHE A 68 3.36 1.25 -15.16
C PHE A 68 2.20 1.75 -16.04
N LEU A 69 1.34 2.60 -15.48
CA LEU A 69 0.24 3.22 -16.21
C LEU A 69 0.55 4.68 -16.53
N CYS A 70 0.84 5.49 -15.51
CA CYS A 70 1.16 6.90 -15.68
C CYS A 70 1.90 7.48 -14.46
N HIS A 71 2.49 8.66 -14.64
CA HIS A 71 2.95 9.47 -13.53
C HIS A 71 1.76 10.18 -12.88
N LEU A 72 1.72 10.18 -11.55
CA LEU A 72 0.80 11.01 -10.79
C LEU A 72 1.50 12.34 -10.47
N PRO A 73 0.74 13.45 -10.34
CA PRO A 73 1.30 14.70 -9.86
C PRO A 73 1.99 14.46 -8.52
N THR A 74 3.18 15.02 -8.35
CA THR A 74 3.95 14.93 -7.12
C THR A 74 3.10 15.50 -5.99
N THR A 75 2.71 14.68 -5.04
CA THR A 75 2.15 15.16 -3.77
C THR A 75 3.29 15.88 -3.06
N ALA A 76 3.20 17.21 -2.94
CA ALA A 76 4.11 17.98 -2.11
C ALA A 76 4.09 17.42 -0.67
N PRO A 77 5.22 17.49 0.07
CA PRO A 77 5.33 16.96 1.43
C PRO A 77 4.33 17.58 2.41
#